data_AF-A0A6J8A9Z7-F1
#
_entry.id   AF-A0A6J8A9Z7-F1
#
_cell.length_a   1.000
_cell.length_b   1.000
_cell.length_c   1.000
_cell.angle_alpha   90.00
_cell.angle_beta   90.00
_cell.angle_gamma   90.00
#
_symmetry.space_group_name_H-M   'P 1'
#
loop_
_entity.id
_entity.type
_entity.pdbx_description
1 polymer ?
#
loop_
_entity_poly.entity_id
_entity_poly.type
_entity_poly.pdbx_seq_one_letter_code
_entity_poly.pdbx_strand_id
1 'polypeptide(L)'
;MVKITEEEDNYVRICLLLSGISQRAARSFFDTEFVPSCLYQSFKKEYKTLYGLKQEKTINQSQWNRLFPLKGSPDSKTFDVTLIILLLRNLTDLKPPKRGFDNLPLASDTTPSADLATIKYYRNYIAHIEDGKIESSFFTKAWQDIIGVSKCIHMELFSSRRRFGIVVFLSSFKIEEIT
;
A
#
# COMPACT_ATOMS: atom_id res chain seq x y z
N MET A 1 10.27 22.65 -27.51
CA MET A 1 9.78 21.46 -26.78
C MET A 1 10.55 21.42 -25.47
N VAL A 2 9.87 21.56 -24.32
CA VAL A 2 10.52 21.42 -23.01
C VAL A 2 10.87 19.94 -22.84
N LYS A 3 12.15 19.62 -22.60
CA LYS A 3 12.61 18.26 -22.32
C LYS A 3 12.54 18.05 -20.81
N ILE A 4 11.92 16.95 -20.40
CA ILE A 4 11.96 16.49 -19.01
C ILE A 4 13.39 16.06 -18.66
N THR A 5 13.88 16.39 -17.47
CA THR A 5 15.18 15.90 -17.00
C THR A 5 15.07 14.44 -16.59
N GLU A 6 16.22 13.76 -16.46
CA GLU A 6 16.25 12.39 -15.91
C GLU A 6 15.65 12.33 -14.50
N GLU A 7 15.92 13.33 -13.66
CA GLU A 7 15.42 13.38 -12.29
C GLU A 7 13.91 13.57 -12.21
N GLU A 8 13.34 14.36 -13.12
CA GLU A 8 11.89 14.56 -13.25
C GLU A 8 11.21 13.28 -13.77
N ASP A 9 11.82 12.57 -14.73
CA ASP A 9 11.34 11.27 -15.20
C ASP A 9 11.34 10.23 -14.08
N ASN A 10 12.44 10.14 -13.32
CA ASN A 10 12.57 9.27 -12.16
C ASN A 10 11.46 9.49 -11.14
N TYR A 11 11.14 10.76 -10.84
CA TYR A 11 10.05 11.13 -9.95
C TYR A 11 8.69 10.60 -10.44
N VAL A 12 8.36 10.84 -11.71
CA VAL A 12 7.10 10.36 -12.31
C VAL A 12 7.01 8.83 -12.25
N ARG A 13 8.10 8.13 -12.58
CA ARG A 13 8.17 6.67 -12.54
C ARG A 13 7.92 6.11 -11.15
N ILE A 14 8.51 6.70 -10.11
CA ILE A 14 8.26 6.28 -8.72
C ILE A 14 6.81 6.57 -8.30
N CYS A 15 6.25 7.72 -8.69
CA CYS A 15 4.85 8.04 -8.41
C CYS A 15 3.90 6.98 -9.01
N LEU A 16 4.12 6.60 -10.28
CA LEU A 16 3.35 5.55 -10.97
C LEU A 16 3.54 4.18 -10.33
N LEU A 17 4.77 3.86 -9.88
CA LEU A 17 5.08 2.62 -9.21
C LEU A 17 4.28 2.49 -7.89
N LEU A 18 4.29 3.54 -7.07
CA LEU A 18 3.61 3.58 -5.78
C LEU A 18 2.08 3.60 -5.92
N SER A 19 1.52 4.44 -6.80
CA SER A 19 0.06 4.55 -6.99
C SER A 19 -0.53 3.38 -7.79
N GLY A 20 0.28 2.75 -8.65
CA GLY A 20 -0.16 1.65 -9.51
C GLY A 20 0.14 0.29 -8.90
N ILE A 21 1.41 -0.11 -8.89
CA ILE A 21 1.81 -1.48 -8.54
C ILE A 21 1.70 -1.70 -7.03
N SER A 22 2.30 -0.83 -6.22
CA SER A 22 2.32 -1.01 -4.76
C SER A 22 0.93 -0.90 -4.15
N GLN A 23 0.10 0.05 -4.61
CA GLN A 23 -1.30 0.14 -4.18
C GLN A 23 -2.10 -1.12 -4.53
N ARG A 24 -1.91 -1.71 -5.72
CA ARG A 24 -2.56 -2.98 -6.09
C ARG A 24 -2.11 -4.14 -5.22
N ALA A 25 -0.81 -4.24 -4.94
CA ALA A 25 -0.25 -5.28 -4.08
C ALA A 25 -0.82 -5.17 -2.66
N ALA A 26 -0.73 -3.98 -2.05
CA ALA A 26 -1.27 -3.71 -0.72
C ALA A 26 -2.79 -3.94 -0.65
N ARG A 27 -3.55 -3.53 -1.68
CA ARG A 27 -5.00 -3.81 -1.75
C ARG A 27 -5.30 -5.30 -1.84
N SER A 28 -4.53 -6.04 -2.63
CA SER A 28 -4.73 -7.49 -2.75
C SER A 28 -4.53 -8.21 -1.41
N PHE A 29 -3.60 -7.73 -0.60
CA PHE A 29 -3.39 -8.20 0.77
C PHE A 29 -4.52 -7.75 1.71
N PHE A 30 -4.93 -6.49 1.61
CA PHE A 30 -6.09 -5.99 2.35
C PHE A 30 -7.36 -6.80 2.09
N ASP A 31 -7.63 -7.15 0.83
CA ASP A 31 -8.82 -7.91 0.44
C ASP A 31 -8.78 -9.37 0.94
N THR A 32 -7.63 -9.89 1.39
CA THR A 32 -7.57 -11.19 2.09
C THR A 32 -7.89 -11.10 3.58
N GLU A 33 -7.57 -9.97 4.21
CA GLU A 33 -7.92 -9.71 5.60
C GLU A 33 -9.38 -9.23 5.72
N PHE A 34 -9.87 -8.49 4.73
CA PHE A 34 -11.20 -7.89 4.70
C PHE A 34 -11.91 -8.23 3.38
N VAL A 35 -12.84 -9.19 3.44
CA VAL A 35 -13.63 -9.58 2.27
C VAL A 35 -14.37 -8.37 1.67
N PRO A 36 -14.16 -8.02 0.39
CA PRO A 36 -14.71 -6.80 -0.22
C PRO A 36 -16.23 -6.64 -0.08
N SER A 37 -16.98 -7.73 -0.24
CA SER A 37 -18.45 -7.72 -0.11
C SER A 37 -18.94 -7.48 1.32
N CYS A 38 -18.07 -7.67 2.32
CA CYS A 38 -18.39 -7.57 3.74
C CYS A 38 -17.68 -6.38 4.41
N LEU A 39 -17.06 -5.47 3.63
CA LEU A 39 -16.26 -4.37 4.18
C LEU A 39 -17.05 -3.49 5.15
N TYR A 40 -18.30 -3.19 4.82
CA TYR A 40 -19.16 -2.39 5.70
C TYR A 40 -19.34 -3.05 7.07
N GLN A 41 -19.59 -4.36 7.10
CA GLN A 41 -19.76 -5.12 8.34
C GLN A 41 -18.46 -5.16 9.13
N SER A 42 -17.32 -5.39 8.47
CA SER A 42 -15.99 -5.36 9.09
C SER A 42 -15.69 -4.00 9.73
N PHE A 43 -15.91 -2.90 9.02
CA PHE A 43 -15.71 -1.55 9.57
C PHE A 43 -16.72 -1.19 10.66
N LYS A 44 -17.95 -1.68 10.56
CA LYS A 44 -18.96 -1.49 11.61
C LYS A 44 -18.55 -2.21 12.91
N LYS A 45 -17.97 -3.40 12.81
CA LYS A 45 -17.43 -4.13 13.97
C LYS A 45 -16.30 -3.34 14.64
N GLU A 46 -15.43 -2.75 13.83
CA GLU A 46 -14.28 -1.95 14.29
C GLU A 46 -14.57 -0.44 14.43
N TYR A 47 -15.86 -0.05 14.50
CA TYR A 47 -16.26 1.35 14.45
C TYR A 47 -15.60 2.20 15.54
N LYS A 48 -15.48 1.66 16.76
CA LYS A 48 -14.88 2.38 17.90
C LYS A 48 -13.42 2.73 17.63
N THR A 49 -12.64 1.78 17.11
CA THR A 49 -11.23 1.95 16.74
C THR A 49 -11.11 2.98 15.62
N LEU A 50 -11.89 2.82 14.55
CA LEU A 50 -11.90 3.75 13.41
C LEU A 50 -12.30 5.18 13.82
N TYR A 51 -13.31 5.32 14.67
CA TYR A 51 -13.75 6.62 15.15
C TYR A 51 -12.68 7.28 16.04
N GLY A 52 -11.98 6.51 16.89
CA GLY A 52 -10.81 7.00 17.63
C GLY A 52 -9.74 7.59 16.70
N LEU A 53 -9.36 6.84 15.67
CA LEU A 53 -8.40 7.29 14.65
C LEU A 53 -8.87 8.55 13.89
N LYS A 54 -10.18 8.70 13.70
CA LYS A 54 -10.75 9.93 13.13
C LYS A 54 -10.59 11.12 14.08
N GLN A 55 -10.90 10.93 15.36
CA GLN A 55 -10.79 12.00 16.37
C GLN A 55 -9.34 12.46 16.56
N GLU A 56 -8.39 11.53 16.44
CA GLU A 56 -6.94 11.81 16.45
C GLU A 56 -6.42 12.45 15.14
N LYS A 57 -7.28 12.62 14.13
CA LYS A 57 -6.94 13.12 12.78
C LYS A 57 -5.98 12.22 12.00
N THR A 58 -5.79 10.98 12.45
CA THR A 58 -5.06 9.94 11.71
C THR A 58 -5.83 9.50 10.47
N ILE A 59 -7.18 9.45 10.57
CA ILE A 59 -8.08 9.34 9.42
C ILE A 59 -8.71 10.71 9.16
N ASN A 60 -8.44 11.30 7.99
CA ASN A 60 -9.05 12.58 7.62
C ASN A 60 -10.49 12.39 7.12
N GLN A 61 -11.24 13.49 6.96
CA GLN A 61 -12.65 13.43 6.57
C GLN A 61 -12.88 12.80 5.18
N SER A 62 -11.95 12.99 4.23
CA SER A 62 -12.04 12.37 2.89
C SER A 62 -11.91 10.85 2.99
N GLN A 63 -10.93 10.36 3.75
CA GLN A 63 -10.76 8.94 4.02
C GLN A 63 -11.95 8.37 4.80
N TRP A 64 -12.44 9.08 5.81
CA TRP A 64 -13.63 8.68 6.56
C TRP A 64 -14.85 8.47 5.66
N ASN A 65 -15.07 9.38 4.71
CA ASN A 65 -16.17 9.27 3.74
C ASN A 65 -16.02 8.06 2.80
N ARG A 66 -14.81 7.52 2.61
CA ARG A 66 -14.60 6.27 1.87
C ARG A 66 -14.91 5.03 2.72
N LEU A 67 -14.67 5.09 4.03
CA LEU A 67 -14.97 4.00 4.97
C LEU A 67 -16.48 3.93 5.30
N PHE A 68 -17.10 5.09 5.49
CA PHE A 68 -18.53 5.25 5.83
C PHE A 68 -19.18 6.22 4.84
N PRO A 69 -19.43 5.79 3.59
CA PRO A 69 -20.04 6.64 2.58
C PRO A 69 -21.50 6.95 2.91
N LEU A 70 -21.96 8.13 2.51
CA LEU A 70 -23.37 8.54 2.67
C LEU A 70 -24.33 7.69 1.81
N LYS A 71 -23.85 7.19 0.67
CA LYS A 71 -24.59 6.34 -0.26
C LYS A 71 -23.71 5.18 -0.71
N GLY A 72 -24.28 3.99 -0.79
CA GLY A 72 -23.58 2.78 -1.20
C GLY A 72 -22.75 2.15 -0.10
N SER A 73 -21.82 1.29 -0.50
CA SER A 73 -20.91 0.56 0.38
C SER A 73 -19.47 1.00 0.16
N PRO A 74 -18.59 0.89 1.17
CA PRO A 74 -17.16 1.09 0.98
C PRO A 74 -16.61 0.13 -0.08
N ASP A 75 -15.69 0.62 -0.91
CA ASP A 75 -14.98 -0.15 -1.93
C ASP A 75 -13.47 0.03 -1.75
N SER A 76 -12.77 -1.07 -1.49
CA SER A 76 -11.31 -1.07 -1.27
C SER A 76 -10.52 -0.54 -2.47
N LYS A 77 -11.09 -0.57 -3.68
CA LYS A 77 -10.48 0.02 -4.88
C LYS A 77 -10.34 1.54 -4.79
N THR A 78 -11.15 2.19 -3.96
CA THR A 78 -11.10 3.64 -3.75
C THR A 78 -10.07 4.06 -2.69
N PHE A 79 -9.46 3.10 -1.98
CA PHE A 79 -8.50 3.41 -0.94
C PHE A 79 -7.12 3.65 -1.54
N ASP A 80 -6.48 4.75 -1.13
CA ASP A 80 -5.06 4.95 -1.40
C ASP A 80 -4.22 4.03 -0.51
N VAL A 81 -2.96 3.84 -0.90
CA VAL A 81 -2.05 2.90 -0.23
C VAL A 81 -1.84 3.23 1.26
N THR A 82 -1.94 4.49 1.64
CA THR A 82 -1.76 4.89 3.04
C THR A 82 -2.97 4.57 3.88
N LEU A 83 -4.19 4.78 3.36
CA LEU A 83 -5.40 4.33 4.03
C LEU A 83 -5.38 2.81 4.18
N ILE A 84 -4.97 2.07 3.14
CA ILE A 84 -4.86 0.60 3.22
C ILE A 84 -3.91 0.17 4.35
N ILE A 85 -2.69 0.72 4.39
CA ILE A 85 -1.69 0.37 5.41
C ILE A 85 -2.15 0.78 6.82
N LEU A 86 -2.83 1.93 6.93
CA LEU A 86 -3.40 2.42 8.18
C LEU A 86 -4.48 1.47 8.70
N LEU A 87 -5.38 0.99 7.85
CA LEU A 87 -6.42 0.04 8.25
C LEU A 87 -5.80 -1.30 8.67
N LEU A 88 -4.89 -1.83 7.86
CA LEU A 88 -4.19 -3.09 8.15
C LEU A 88 -3.51 -3.05 9.53
N ARG A 89 -2.68 -2.04 9.81
CA ARG A 89 -1.92 -1.99 11.08
C ARG A 89 -2.78 -1.77 12.33
N ASN A 90 -4.01 -1.27 12.19
CA ASN A 90 -4.86 -0.92 13.33
C ASN A 90 -6.01 -1.93 13.54
N LEU A 91 -6.40 -2.66 12.49
CA LEU A 91 -7.58 -3.53 12.50
C LEU A 91 -7.24 -5.02 12.35
N THR A 92 -5.96 -5.37 12.20
CA THR A 92 -5.48 -6.76 12.09
C THR A 92 -4.38 -7.01 13.11
N ASP A 93 -3.99 -8.28 13.26
CA ASP A 93 -2.92 -8.70 14.19
C ASP A 93 -1.51 -8.54 13.61
N LEU A 94 -1.33 -7.71 12.57
CA LEU A 94 -0.03 -7.40 12.01
C LEU A 94 0.89 -6.78 13.07
N LYS A 95 1.93 -7.53 13.44
CA LYS A 95 2.95 -7.02 14.36
C LYS A 95 3.75 -5.91 13.68
N PRO A 96 3.97 -4.76 14.33
CA PRO A 96 4.76 -3.70 13.73
C PRO A 96 6.21 -4.17 13.52
N PRO A 97 6.89 -3.71 12.45
CA PRO A 97 8.32 -3.93 12.28
C PRO A 97 9.07 -3.33 13.46
N LYS A 98 10.32 -3.76 13.69
CA LYS A 98 11.15 -3.25 14.82
C LYS A 98 11.28 -1.73 14.84
N ARG A 99 11.26 -1.07 13.68
CA ARG A 99 11.36 0.40 13.52
C ARG A 99 9.99 1.09 13.37
N GLY A 100 8.90 0.34 13.51
CA GLY A 100 7.53 0.82 13.27
C GLY A 100 7.21 0.97 11.78
N PHE A 101 5.99 1.46 11.50
CA PHE A 101 5.46 1.65 10.14
C PHE A 101 5.83 2.99 9.50
N ASP A 102 6.53 3.87 10.22
CA ASP A 102 6.85 5.23 9.77
C ASP A 102 8.33 5.38 9.34
N ASN A 103 9.14 4.34 9.55
CA ASN A 103 10.55 4.31 9.21
C ASN A 103 10.84 3.14 8.26
N LEU A 104 11.92 3.26 7.48
CA LEU A 104 12.41 2.16 6.66
C LEU A 104 12.82 0.97 7.55
N PRO A 105 12.26 -0.24 7.32
CA PRO A 105 12.59 -1.44 8.09
C PRO A 105 14.07 -1.85 8.00
N LEU A 106 14.44 -2.87 8.76
CA LEU A 106 15.73 -3.53 8.59
C LEU A 106 15.70 -4.37 7.32
N ALA A 107 16.79 -4.40 6.55
CA ALA A 107 16.88 -5.19 5.32
C ALA A 107 16.69 -6.71 5.55
N SER A 108 16.89 -7.19 6.78
CA SER A 108 16.66 -8.58 7.18
C SER A 108 15.21 -8.88 7.58
N ASP A 109 14.35 -7.87 7.71
CA ASP A 109 12.95 -8.02 8.10
C ASP A 109 12.10 -8.26 6.85
N THR A 110 11.79 -9.53 6.58
CA THR A 110 11.03 -9.96 5.40
C THR A 110 9.56 -10.21 5.72
N THR A 111 9.02 -9.55 6.75
CA THR A 111 7.61 -9.72 7.14
C THR A 111 6.68 -8.87 6.27
N PRO A 112 5.40 -9.25 6.10
CA PRO A 112 4.43 -8.43 5.38
C PRO A 112 4.29 -7.02 6.00
N SER A 113 4.42 -6.91 7.32
CA SER A 113 4.44 -5.61 8.00
C SER A 113 5.62 -4.73 7.56
N ALA A 114 6.80 -5.32 7.35
CA ALA A 114 7.98 -4.60 6.85
C ALA A 114 7.80 -4.20 5.39
N ASP A 115 7.24 -5.07 4.56
CA ASP A 115 6.93 -4.75 3.17
C ASP A 115 5.95 -3.56 3.06
N LEU A 116 4.88 -3.56 3.86
CA LEU A 116 3.93 -2.44 3.93
C LEU A 116 4.60 -1.16 4.47
N ALA A 117 5.43 -1.26 5.50
CA ALA A 117 6.17 -0.11 6.03
C ALA A 117 7.12 0.49 5.00
N THR A 118 7.76 -0.33 4.17
CA THR A 118 8.64 0.12 3.07
C THR A 118 7.86 0.93 2.03
N ILE A 119 6.70 0.43 1.59
CA ILE A 119 5.82 1.16 0.65
C ILE A 119 5.40 2.51 1.25
N LYS A 120 4.98 2.53 2.52
CA LYS A 120 4.58 3.76 3.21
C LYS A 120 5.72 4.75 3.34
N TYR A 121 6.92 4.29 3.69
CA TYR A 121 8.11 5.13 3.80
C TYR A 121 8.39 5.86 2.49
N TYR A 122 8.47 5.12 1.37
CA TYR A 122 8.72 5.72 0.07
C TYR A 122 7.59 6.65 -0.37
N ARG A 123 6.32 6.27 -0.19
CA ARG A 123 5.19 7.18 -0.48
C ARG A 123 5.32 8.49 0.28
N ASN A 124 5.64 8.45 1.57
CA ASN A 124 5.76 9.65 2.38
C ASN A 124 6.95 10.49 1.93
N TYR A 125 8.09 9.88 1.68
CA TYR A 125 9.28 10.56 1.16
C TYR A 125 8.96 11.32 -0.14
N ILE A 126 8.35 10.63 -1.10
CA ILE A 126 8.01 11.20 -2.42
C ILE A 126 6.99 12.34 -2.32
N ALA A 127 6.02 12.23 -1.42
CA ALA A 127 5.01 13.28 -1.20
C ALA A 127 5.60 14.58 -0.63
N HIS A 128 6.82 14.57 -0.10
CA HIS A 128 7.52 15.73 0.44
C HIS A 128 8.57 16.32 -0.51
N ILE A 129 8.75 15.74 -1.70
CA ILE A 129 9.62 16.32 -2.73
C ILE A 129 8.85 17.43 -3.46
N GLU A 130 9.32 18.68 -3.32
CA GLU A 130 8.62 19.86 -3.85
C GLU A 130 8.96 20.18 -5.31
N ASP A 131 10.19 19.88 -5.74
CA ASP A 131 10.69 20.19 -7.09
C ASP A 131 10.42 19.07 -8.11
N GLY A 132 9.85 17.95 -7.66
CA GLY A 132 9.54 16.79 -8.48
C GLY A 132 10.77 16.11 -9.07
N LYS A 133 11.92 16.16 -8.38
CA LYS A 133 13.18 15.58 -8.87
C LYS A 133 13.72 14.48 -7.96
N ILE A 134 14.22 13.42 -8.57
CA ILE A 134 14.88 12.31 -7.87
C ILE A 134 16.21 11.97 -8.54
N GLU A 135 17.29 12.09 -7.76
CA GLU A 135 18.62 11.65 -8.19
C GLU A 135 18.63 10.16 -8.56
N SER A 136 19.36 9.81 -9.61
CA SER A 136 19.39 8.44 -10.17
C SER A 136 19.83 7.37 -9.15
N SER A 137 20.69 7.74 -8.20
CA SER A 137 21.16 6.84 -7.13
C SER A 137 20.02 6.45 -6.18
N PHE A 138 19.23 7.42 -5.72
CA PHE A 138 18.06 7.19 -4.88
C PHE A 138 16.96 6.49 -5.68
N PHE A 139 16.72 6.92 -6.92
CA PHE A 139 15.76 6.27 -7.81
C PHE A 139 16.02 4.76 -7.92
N THR A 140 17.25 4.37 -8.22
CA THR A 140 17.63 2.96 -8.40
C THR A 140 17.32 2.14 -7.15
N LYS A 141 17.69 2.65 -5.99
CA LYS A 141 17.42 1.99 -4.70
C LYS A 141 15.93 1.90 -4.41
N ALA A 142 15.22 3.03 -4.50
CA ALA A 142 13.79 3.10 -4.23
C ALA A 142 13.01 2.18 -5.16
N TRP A 143 13.34 2.17 -6.44
CA TRP A 143 12.72 1.31 -7.43
C TRP A 143 12.88 -0.18 -7.08
N GLN A 144 14.10 -0.61 -6.75
CA GLN A 144 14.39 -1.99 -6.38
C GLN A 144 13.64 -2.42 -5.11
N ASP A 145 13.70 -1.58 -4.06
CA ASP A 145 13.02 -1.85 -2.79
C ASP A 145 11.51 -1.96 -3.01
N ILE A 146 10.89 -0.97 -3.68
CA ILE A 146 9.44 -0.93 -3.89
C ILE A 146 8.96 -2.09 -4.75
N ILE A 147 9.65 -2.41 -5.86
CA ILE A 147 9.32 -3.57 -6.69
C ILE A 147 9.49 -4.88 -5.92
N GLY A 148 10.57 -5.00 -5.15
CA GLY A 148 10.86 -6.17 -4.33
C GLY A 148 9.73 -6.46 -3.36
N VAL A 149 9.38 -5.50 -2.50
CA VAL A 149 8.32 -5.68 -1.49
C VAL A 149 6.93 -5.84 -2.12
N SER A 150 6.65 -5.16 -3.24
CA SER A 150 5.38 -5.32 -3.95
C SER A 150 5.22 -6.75 -4.52
N LYS A 151 6.33 -7.37 -4.97
CA LYS A 151 6.36 -8.77 -5.39
C LYS A 151 6.24 -9.71 -4.19
N CYS A 152 6.93 -9.45 -3.08
CA CYS A 152 6.84 -10.26 -1.86
C CYS A 152 5.40 -10.36 -1.35
N ILE A 153 4.72 -9.22 -1.19
CA ILE A 153 3.30 -9.17 -0.81
C ILE A 153 2.45 -10.04 -1.75
N HIS A 154 2.69 -9.95 -3.06
CA HIS A 154 1.95 -10.76 -4.04
C HIS A 154 2.25 -12.27 -3.90
N MET A 155 3.50 -12.65 -3.65
CA MET A 155 3.95 -14.04 -3.52
C MET A 155 3.51 -14.69 -2.21
N GLU A 156 3.46 -13.94 -1.11
CA GLU A 156 2.89 -14.40 0.16
C GLU A 156 1.42 -14.79 0.00
N LEU A 157 0.65 -13.99 -0.75
CA LEU A 157 -0.74 -14.32 -1.07
C LEU A 157 -0.88 -15.64 -1.85
N PHE A 158 0.01 -15.89 -2.81
CA PHE A 158 0.03 -17.17 -3.54
C PHE A 158 0.39 -18.36 -2.64
N SER A 159 1.30 -18.17 -1.69
CA SER A 159 1.76 -19.22 -0.78
C SER A 159 0.69 -19.56 0.26
N SER A 160 0.02 -18.54 0.80
CA SER A 160 -1.11 -18.70 1.73
C SER A 160 -2.33 -19.34 1.06
N ARG A 161 -2.66 -18.96 -0.18
CA ARG A 161 -3.75 -19.60 -0.96
C ARG A 161 -3.49 -21.07 -1.27
N ARG A 162 -2.22 -21.47 -1.47
CA ARG A 162 -1.83 -22.88 -1.61
C ARG A 162 -1.99 -23.68 -0.32
N ARG A 163 -1.77 -23.07 0.86
CA ARG A 163 -1.96 -23.74 2.15
C ARG A 163 -3.44 -23.92 2.53
N PHE A 164 -4.33 -23.03 2.07
CA PHE A 164 -5.76 -23.08 2.39
C PHE A 164 -6.66 -23.61 1.26
N GLY A 165 -6.09 -24.21 0.21
CA GLY A 165 -6.86 -24.92 -0.84
C GLY A 165 -7.73 -24.02 -1.73
N ILE A 166 -7.61 -22.70 -1.67
CA ILE A 166 -8.35 -21.77 -2.51
C ILE A 166 -7.52 -21.48 -3.76
N VAL A 167 -7.74 -22.26 -4.82
CA VAL A 167 -7.23 -21.96 -6.16
C VAL A 167 -8.07 -20.81 -6.74
N VAL A 168 -7.66 -19.57 -6.50
CA VAL A 168 -8.13 -18.43 -7.30
C VAL A 168 -7.05 -18.11 -8.32
N PHE A 169 -7.29 -18.55 -9.54
CA PHE A 169 -6.59 -18.05 -10.72
C PHE A 169 -6.76 -16.53 -10.79
N LEU A 170 -5.66 -15.80 -10.74
CA LEU A 170 -5.59 -14.50 -11.38
C LEU A 170 -4.48 -14.56 -12.42
N SER A 171 -4.92 -14.83 -13.65
CA SER A 171 -4.25 -14.42 -14.85
C SER A 171 -4.01 -12.90 -14.83
N SER A 172 -2.87 -12.51 -15.41
CA SER A 172 -2.54 -11.16 -15.87
C SER A 172 -1.98 -10.18 -14.83
N PHE A 173 -0.74 -10.43 -14.43
CA PHE A 173 0.24 -9.36 -14.33
C PHE A 173 1.50 -9.77 -15.10
N LYS A 174 1.48 -9.55 -16.42
CA LYS A 174 2.68 -9.68 -17.25
C LYS A 174 3.51 -8.44 -16.99
N ILE A 175 4.58 -8.58 -16.20
CA ILE A 175 5.62 -7.56 -16.04
C ILE A 175 6.54 -7.72 -17.25
N GLU A 176 6.04 -7.33 -18.42
CA GLU A 176 6.83 -7.10 -19.62
C GLU A 176 6.33 -5.77 -20.18
N GLU A 177 7.26 -4.87 -20.51
CA GLU A 177 7.05 -3.47 -20.93
C GLU A 177 7.01 -2.42 -19.81
N ILE A 178 8.12 -2.31 -19.07
CA ILE A 178 8.72 -0.99 -18.81
C ILE A 178 10.23 -1.17 -19.06
N THR A 179 10.60 -1.22 -20.34
CA THR A 179 11.97 -0.98 -20.83
C THR A 179 12.20 0.51 -20.94
#